data_AF-A0A519UCB6-F1
#
_entry.id   AF-A0A519UCB6-F1
#
_cell.length_a   1.000
_cell.length_b   1.000
_cell.length_c   1.000
_cell.angle_alpha   90.00
_cell.angle_beta   90.00
_cell.angle_gamma   90.00
#
_symmetry.space_group_name_H-M   'P 1'
#
loop_
_entity.id
_entity.type
_entity.pdbx_description
1 polymer ?
#
loop_
_entity_poly.entity_id
_entity_poly.type
_entity_poly.pdbx_seq_one_letter_code
_entity_poly.pdbx_strand_id
1 'polypeptide(L)'
;LTPGATVMSWTGEQGGTEAARLGHPAIMTPEKYVYLDYYQSLYASDSLAAGGYTPLSKIYGYEPVPASLTAAQAGYVRGVQANLWSEYLPNPRKAEYMLFPRVLALAEIAWSPKAARNYPAFLQRTRAHGRQLQALGVASAHNYDAITDTLRAGPGGQPLLELRTTAPTAEIHYTTNGQDPNAHSPRYQTPLLLARSGVVKAALFVGQARTQPLYTRQFDNNMATGKPVALANPPAGNFAPASLWGLTNGVAGSPRYNDGQWFGFSGTDLDATLDLGAPQRISTLGTNILCYHWQKMWAPTELVFSVSADGVTYQDVYRQTSFPVNGINPVRASIAPVQA
;
A
#
# COMPACT_ATOMS: atom_id res chain seq x y z
N LEU A 1 4.24 -8.20 -33.80
CA LEU A 1 5.63 -8.13 -33.29
C LEU A 1 6.56 -8.40 -34.46
N THR A 2 7.72 -7.73 -34.53
CA THR A 2 8.74 -8.05 -35.54
C THR A 2 9.19 -9.50 -35.37
N PRO A 3 9.29 -10.31 -36.44
CA PRO A 3 9.77 -11.69 -36.35
C PRO A 3 11.11 -11.78 -35.60
N GLY A 4 11.21 -12.71 -34.65
CA GLY A 4 12.42 -12.90 -33.83
C GLY A 4 12.61 -11.92 -32.66
N ALA A 5 11.74 -10.91 -32.49
CA ALA A 5 11.85 -9.98 -31.37
C ALA A 5 11.61 -10.68 -30.02
N THR A 6 12.42 -10.31 -29.01
CA THR A 6 12.21 -10.63 -27.60
C THR A 6 11.50 -9.45 -26.92
N VAL A 7 10.46 -9.72 -26.14
CA VAL A 7 9.66 -8.69 -25.48
C VAL A 7 10.04 -8.56 -24.02
N MET A 8 10.41 -7.35 -23.59
CA MET A 8 10.57 -7.03 -22.17
C MET A 8 9.25 -6.44 -21.62
N SER A 9 8.57 -7.18 -20.73
CA SER A 9 7.25 -6.79 -20.22
C SER A 9 7.37 -5.96 -18.96
N TRP A 10 7.19 -4.64 -19.06
CA TRP A 10 7.33 -3.73 -17.93
C TRP A 10 6.01 -3.13 -17.42
N THR A 11 5.05 -2.84 -18.29
CA THR A 11 3.69 -2.41 -17.91
C THR A 11 2.82 -3.60 -17.51
N GLY A 12 3.15 -4.21 -16.37
CA GLY A 12 2.53 -5.45 -15.93
C GLY A 12 3.00 -6.69 -16.72
N GLU A 13 2.22 -7.76 -16.62
CA GLU A 13 2.58 -9.09 -17.13
C GLU A 13 1.94 -9.41 -18.48
N GLN A 14 0.96 -8.61 -18.91
CA GLN A 14 0.12 -8.89 -20.08
C GLN A 14 0.95 -8.93 -21.36
N GLY A 15 1.88 -7.98 -21.54
CA GLY A 15 2.73 -7.92 -22.74
C GLY A 15 3.62 -9.16 -22.90
N GLY A 16 4.25 -9.62 -21.82
CA GLY A 16 5.07 -10.82 -21.82
C GLY A 16 4.25 -12.11 -21.97
N THR A 17 3.08 -12.15 -21.34
CA THR A 17 2.13 -13.27 -21.50
C THR A 17 1.70 -13.43 -22.95
N GLU A 18 1.35 -12.33 -23.61
CA GLU A 18 0.90 -12.36 -25.00
C GLU A 18 2.05 -12.67 -25.96
N ALA A 19 3.25 -12.10 -25.73
CA ALA A 19 4.44 -12.45 -26.48
C ALA A 19 4.70 -13.97 -26.44
N ALA A 20 4.65 -14.57 -25.25
CA ALA A 20 4.83 -16.00 -25.07
C ALA A 20 3.76 -16.85 -25.79
N ARG A 21 2.49 -16.41 -25.81
CA ARG A 21 1.41 -17.08 -26.57
C ARG A 21 1.66 -17.06 -28.07
N LEU A 22 2.22 -15.96 -28.58
CA LEU A 22 2.57 -15.77 -29.98
C LEU A 22 3.92 -16.42 -30.36
N GLY A 23 4.58 -17.14 -29.43
CA GLY A 23 5.86 -17.79 -29.68
C GLY A 23 7.06 -16.84 -29.72
N HIS A 24 6.94 -15.64 -29.14
CA HIS A 24 8.04 -14.71 -28.96
C HIS A 24 8.66 -14.87 -27.57
N PRO A 25 10.01 -14.87 -27.44
CA PRO A 25 10.65 -14.86 -26.13
C PRO A 25 10.24 -13.63 -25.31
N ALA A 26 10.09 -13.81 -24.00
CA ALA A 26 9.74 -12.75 -23.08
C ALA A 26 10.74 -12.67 -21.90
N ILE A 27 11.07 -11.44 -21.50
CA ILE A 27 11.76 -11.13 -20.24
C ILE A 27 10.78 -10.38 -19.36
N MET A 28 10.50 -10.90 -18.17
CA MET A 28 9.53 -10.32 -17.26
C MET A 28 10.19 -9.25 -16.39
N THR A 29 9.73 -8.01 -16.53
CA THR A 29 10.15 -6.87 -15.71
C THR A 29 8.95 -6.07 -15.17
N PRO A 30 7.85 -6.70 -14.72
CA PRO A 30 6.62 -5.98 -14.42
C PRO A 30 6.81 -5.00 -13.25
N GLU A 31 6.45 -3.74 -13.48
CA GLU A 31 6.65 -2.62 -12.55
C GLU A 31 6.16 -2.90 -11.12
N LYS A 32 5.04 -3.60 -10.99
CA LYS A 32 4.41 -3.88 -9.69
C LYS A 32 5.23 -4.81 -8.81
N TYR A 33 6.11 -5.62 -9.38
CA TYR A 33 6.84 -6.67 -8.67
C TYR A 33 8.34 -6.41 -8.61
N VAL A 34 8.95 -5.85 -9.66
CA VAL A 34 10.42 -5.83 -9.81
C VAL A 34 10.99 -4.45 -10.18
N TYR A 35 10.25 -3.36 -9.95
CA TYR A 35 10.84 -2.02 -9.97
C TYR A 35 11.42 -1.70 -8.60
N LEU A 36 12.74 -1.50 -8.56
CA LEU A 36 13.50 -1.27 -7.34
C LEU A 36 13.63 0.21 -7.02
N ASP A 37 13.26 1.12 -7.92
CA ASP A 37 13.11 2.56 -7.64
C ASP A 37 11.83 2.89 -6.85
N TYR A 38 10.94 1.90 -6.66
CA TYR A 38 9.72 2.04 -5.85
C TYR A 38 10.00 1.92 -4.35
N TYR A 39 9.14 2.52 -3.53
CA TYR A 39 9.24 2.46 -2.07
C TYR A 39 9.34 1.01 -1.59
N GLN A 40 10.25 0.77 -0.65
CA GLN A 40 10.33 -0.49 0.10
C GLN A 40 9.87 -0.35 1.55
N SER A 41 9.62 0.87 2.03
CA SER A 41 9.00 1.17 3.31
C SER A 41 7.83 2.14 3.12
N LEU A 42 6.78 1.98 3.92
CA LEU A 42 5.68 2.94 4.02
C LEU A 42 5.87 3.96 5.15
N TYR A 43 6.98 3.90 5.87
CA TYR A 43 7.25 4.80 6.99
C TYR A 43 7.59 6.18 6.46
N ALA A 44 7.00 7.22 7.06
CA ALA A 44 7.23 8.61 6.68
C ALA A 44 8.71 9.02 6.81
N SER A 45 9.46 8.38 7.72
CA SER A 45 10.90 8.60 7.91
C SER A 45 11.77 8.00 6.80
N ASP A 46 11.22 7.16 5.92
CA ASP A 46 11.97 6.64 4.78
C ASP A 46 12.15 7.71 3.70
N SER A 47 13.29 7.63 3.03
CA SER A 47 13.70 8.50 1.94
C SER A 47 12.74 8.45 0.73
N LEU A 48 12.63 9.58 0.03
CA LEU A 48 11.85 9.70 -1.21
C LEU A 48 12.23 8.61 -2.22
N ALA A 49 11.23 8.12 -2.94
CA ALA A 49 11.34 7.13 -4.01
C ALA A 49 10.29 7.45 -5.09
N ALA A 50 10.39 6.81 -6.25
CA ALA A 50 9.60 7.18 -7.44
C ALA A 50 8.08 7.01 -7.24
N GLY A 51 7.67 6.08 -6.39
CA GLY A 51 6.27 5.72 -6.17
C GLY A 51 6.16 4.25 -5.79
N GLY A 52 4.97 3.67 -5.96
CA GLY A 52 4.72 2.24 -5.80
C GLY A 52 5.12 1.65 -4.46
N TYR A 53 4.85 0.37 -4.21
CA TYR A 53 5.32 -0.30 -3.00
C TYR A 53 5.75 -1.73 -3.33
N THR A 54 7.06 -1.96 -3.24
CA THR A 54 7.74 -3.20 -3.63
C THR A 54 8.67 -3.62 -2.48
N PRO A 55 8.11 -4.09 -1.34
CA PRO A 55 8.89 -4.63 -0.24
C PRO A 55 9.58 -5.93 -0.65
N LEU A 56 10.59 -6.35 0.12
CA LEU A 56 11.36 -7.57 -0.11
C LEU A 56 10.46 -8.82 -0.31
N SER A 57 9.43 -8.96 0.52
CA SER A 57 8.46 -10.08 0.44
C SER A 57 7.70 -10.13 -0.87
N LYS A 58 7.42 -8.97 -1.48
CA LYS A 58 6.67 -8.89 -2.75
C LYS A 58 7.48 -9.39 -3.92
N ILE A 59 8.78 -9.07 -3.97
CA ILE A 59 9.68 -9.61 -4.98
C ILE A 59 9.84 -11.12 -4.78
N TYR A 60 10.08 -11.55 -3.55
CA TYR A 60 10.26 -12.98 -3.25
C TYR A 60 9.03 -13.83 -3.63
N GLY A 61 7.84 -13.27 -3.42
CA GLY A 61 6.57 -13.94 -3.75
C GLY A 61 6.18 -13.85 -5.22
N TYR A 62 6.97 -13.19 -6.07
CA TYR A 62 6.66 -13.08 -7.50
C TYR A 62 7.02 -14.37 -8.25
N GLU A 63 6.10 -14.84 -9.09
CA GLU A 63 6.33 -15.96 -9.99
C GLU A 63 6.43 -15.46 -11.44
N PRO A 64 7.65 -15.45 -12.04
CA PRO A 64 7.85 -14.88 -13.37
C PRO A 64 7.10 -15.57 -14.50
N VAL A 65 6.68 -16.82 -14.31
CA VAL A 65 5.91 -17.57 -15.31
C VAL A 65 4.42 -17.44 -14.97
N PRO A 66 3.62 -16.71 -15.76
CA PRO A 66 2.19 -16.56 -15.51
C PRO A 66 1.46 -17.91 -15.53
N ALA A 67 0.61 -18.15 -14.53
CA ALA A 67 -0.16 -19.39 -14.41
C ALA A 67 -1.14 -19.64 -15.59
N SER A 68 -1.46 -18.60 -16.36
CA SER A 68 -2.33 -18.69 -17.53
C SER A 68 -1.65 -19.23 -18.80
N LEU A 69 -0.35 -19.48 -18.77
CA LEU A 69 0.40 -20.06 -19.90
C LEU A 69 0.37 -21.59 -19.82
N THR A 70 0.27 -22.24 -20.98
CA THR A 70 0.52 -23.68 -21.07
C THR A 70 2.01 -23.99 -20.86
N ALA A 71 2.36 -25.25 -20.61
CA ALA A 71 3.77 -25.66 -20.45
C ALA A 71 4.64 -25.29 -21.68
N ALA A 72 4.10 -25.43 -22.90
CA ALA A 72 4.80 -25.05 -24.12
C ALA A 72 5.02 -23.53 -24.21
N GLN A 73 4.00 -22.74 -23.85
CA GLN A 73 4.08 -21.28 -23.86
C GLN A 73 4.99 -20.74 -22.75
N ALA A 74 4.97 -21.36 -21.58
CA ALA A 74 5.87 -21.05 -20.47
C ALA A 74 7.34 -21.15 -20.89
N GLY A 75 7.65 -22.05 -21.82
CA GLY A 75 8.97 -22.17 -22.44
C GLY A 75 9.44 -20.91 -23.17
N TYR A 76 8.59 -19.94 -23.50
CA TYR A 76 8.99 -18.66 -24.09
C TYR A 76 9.33 -17.58 -23.05
N VAL A 77 9.01 -17.77 -21.77
CA VAL A 77 9.47 -16.88 -20.71
C VAL A 77 10.93 -17.21 -20.40
N ARG A 78 11.86 -16.36 -20.85
CA ARG A 78 13.31 -16.61 -20.80
C ARG A 78 13.99 -16.06 -19.55
N GLY A 79 13.35 -15.18 -18.81
CA GLY A 79 13.94 -14.67 -17.59
C GLY A 79 13.09 -13.63 -16.90
N VAL A 80 13.62 -13.20 -15.74
CA VAL A 80 13.12 -12.09 -14.95
C VAL A 80 14.26 -11.10 -14.73
N GLN A 81 13.96 -9.82 -14.76
CA GLN A 81 14.91 -8.76 -14.46
C GLN A 81 14.21 -7.72 -13.58
N ALA A 82 14.98 -7.08 -12.70
CA ALA A 82 14.54 -5.90 -11.98
C ALA A 82 15.15 -4.64 -12.59
N ASN A 83 14.37 -3.56 -12.61
CA ASN A 83 14.81 -2.27 -13.12
C ASN A 83 15.03 -1.31 -11.95
N LEU A 84 16.02 -0.43 -12.09
CA LEU A 84 16.28 0.66 -11.15
C LEU A 84 16.40 1.97 -11.95
N TRP A 85 15.31 2.72 -11.99
CA TRP A 85 15.30 4.06 -12.56
C TRP A 85 15.89 5.07 -11.56
N SER A 86 16.52 6.13 -12.05
CA SER A 86 17.46 6.95 -11.26
C SER A 86 16.98 8.36 -10.93
N GLU A 87 15.74 8.72 -11.26
CA GLU A 87 15.15 10.05 -11.07
C GLU A 87 15.23 10.53 -9.62
N TYR A 88 15.11 9.61 -8.66
CA TYR A 88 15.15 9.89 -7.21
C TYR A 88 16.35 9.26 -6.50
N LEU A 89 17.44 9.00 -7.24
CA LEU A 89 18.68 8.41 -6.72
C LEU A 89 19.82 9.44 -6.78
N PRO A 90 19.91 10.38 -5.83
CA PRO A 90 20.88 11.48 -5.90
C PRO A 90 22.34 11.04 -5.71
N ASN A 91 22.61 9.80 -5.30
CA ASN A 91 23.96 9.28 -5.08
C ASN A 91 23.98 7.73 -5.09
N PRO A 92 25.16 7.12 -5.26
CA PRO A 92 25.32 5.65 -5.24
C PRO A 92 24.80 4.98 -3.97
N ARG A 93 24.94 5.59 -2.78
CA ARG A 93 24.43 5.01 -1.52
C ARG A 93 22.92 4.84 -1.53
N LYS A 94 22.17 5.78 -2.13
CA LYS A 94 20.73 5.64 -2.30
C LYS A 94 20.38 4.54 -3.32
N ALA A 95 21.17 4.38 -4.38
CA ALA A 95 20.99 3.27 -5.33
C ALA A 95 21.23 1.90 -4.64
N GLU A 96 22.30 1.77 -3.86
CA GLU A 96 22.57 0.58 -3.03
C GLU A 96 21.41 0.28 -2.06
N TYR A 97 20.88 1.32 -1.42
CA TYR A 97 19.74 1.19 -0.50
C TYR A 97 18.51 0.66 -1.22
N MET A 98 18.23 1.16 -2.43
CA MET A 98 17.10 0.69 -3.23
C MET A 98 17.31 -0.73 -3.78
N LEU A 99 18.55 -1.12 -4.10
CA LEU A 99 18.88 -2.46 -4.60
C LEU A 99 18.85 -3.52 -3.51
N PHE A 100 19.55 -3.30 -2.40
CA PHE A 100 19.79 -4.33 -1.39
C PHE A 100 18.83 -4.20 -0.21
N PRO A 101 18.25 -5.32 0.27
CA PRO A 101 18.48 -6.71 -0.15
C PRO A 101 17.53 -7.22 -1.24
N ARG A 102 16.70 -6.36 -1.84
CA ARG A 102 15.67 -6.74 -2.82
C ARG A 102 16.21 -7.50 -4.03
N VAL A 103 17.41 -7.17 -4.49
CA VAL A 103 18.09 -7.91 -5.57
C VAL A 103 18.44 -9.36 -5.18
N LEU A 104 18.60 -9.67 -3.89
CA LEU A 104 18.78 -11.05 -3.42
C LEU A 104 17.50 -11.87 -3.58
N ALA A 105 16.34 -11.26 -3.37
CA ALA A 105 15.05 -11.91 -3.64
C ALA A 105 14.86 -12.14 -5.14
N LEU A 106 15.23 -11.16 -5.98
CA LEU A 106 15.24 -11.33 -7.44
C LEU A 106 16.12 -12.52 -7.85
N ALA A 107 17.33 -12.61 -7.32
CA ALA A 107 18.26 -13.69 -7.62
C ALA A 107 17.68 -15.06 -7.24
N GLU A 108 17.04 -15.19 -6.08
CA GLU A 108 16.38 -16.44 -5.69
C GLU A 108 15.22 -16.79 -6.65
N ILE A 109 14.35 -15.83 -7.00
CA ILE A 109 13.22 -16.16 -7.90
C ILE A 109 13.68 -16.42 -9.34
N ALA A 110 14.85 -15.92 -9.74
CA ALA A 110 15.42 -16.19 -11.05
C ALA A 110 16.13 -17.55 -11.12
N TRP A 111 16.74 -18.00 -10.02
CA TRP A 111 17.63 -19.16 -10.02
C TRP A 111 17.02 -20.42 -9.39
N SER A 112 16.39 -20.27 -8.22
CA SER A 112 15.94 -21.42 -7.41
C SER A 112 14.59 -21.95 -7.92
N PRO A 113 14.38 -23.28 -7.98
CA PRO A 113 13.08 -23.87 -8.30
C PRO A 113 11.99 -23.38 -7.35
N LYS A 114 10.80 -23.06 -7.87
CA LYS A 114 9.66 -22.58 -7.06
C LYS A 114 9.38 -23.45 -5.84
N ALA A 115 9.40 -24.77 -5.99
CA ALA A 115 9.11 -25.72 -4.91
C ALA A 115 10.15 -25.70 -3.76
N ALA A 116 11.36 -25.17 -4.00
CA ALA A 116 12.41 -25.06 -2.99
C ALA A 116 12.42 -23.71 -2.25
N ARG A 117 11.58 -22.75 -2.68
CA ARG A 117 11.52 -21.41 -2.09
C ARG A 117 10.77 -21.46 -0.75
N ASN A 118 11.37 -20.85 0.26
CA ASN A 118 10.80 -20.69 1.59
C ASN A 118 11.21 -19.33 2.17
N TYR A 119 10.23 -18.44 2.33
CA TYR A 119 10.51 -17.05 2.71
C TYR A 119 11.17 -16.90 4.10
N PRO A 120 10.73 -17.60 5.16
CA PRO A 120 11.44 -17.60 6.45
C PRO A 120 12.91 -18.03 6.35
N ALA A 121 13.20 -19.11 5.61
CA ALA A 121 14.58 -19.57 5.40
C ALA A 121 15.39 -18.57 4.56
N PHE A 122 14.78 -17.94 3.56
CA PHE A 122 15.40 -16.86 2.79
C PHE A 122 15.75 -15.65 3.66
N LEU A 123 14.87 -15.25 4.59
CA LEU A 123 15.16 -14.15 5.52
C LEU A 123 16.35 -14.48 6.44
N GLN A 124 16.49 -15.72 6.91
CA GLN A 124 17.67 -16.14 7.68
C GLN A 124 18.97 -15.94 6.89
N ARG A 125 19.01 -16.37 5.62
CA ARG A 125 20.17 -16.17 4.73
C ARG A 125 20.39 -14.69 4.40
N THR A 126 19.32 -13.93 4.17
CA THR A 126 19.38 -12.49 3.89
C THR A 126 19.97 -11.71 5.05
N ARG A 127 19.59 -12.03 6.30
CA ARG A 127 20.19 -11.42 7.50
C ARG A 127 21.69 -11.75 7.62
N ALA A 128 22.07 -12.97 7.28
CA ALA A 128 23.48 -13.36 7.24
C ALA A 128 24.27 -12.58 6.17
N HIS A 129 23.71 -12.43 4.95
CA HIS A 129 24.28 -11.59 3.89
C HIS A 129 24.35 -10.11 4.28
N GLY A 130 23.39 -9.61 5.08
CA GLY A 130 23.42 -8.24 5.60
C GLY A 130 24.73 -7.90 6.33
N ARG A 131 25.31 -8.84 7.07
CA ARG A 131 26.62 -8.66 7.72
C ARG A 131 27.77 -8.54 6.72
N GLN A 132 27.70 -9.27 5.61
CA GLN A 132 28.70 -9.19 4.54
C GLN A 132 28.59 -7.86 3.77
N LEU A 133 27.37 -7.44 3.43
CA LEU A 133 27.11 -6.15 2.79
C LEU A 133 27.62 -4.99 3.68
N GLN A 134 27.39 -5.07 4.99
CA GLN A 134 27.91 -4.10 5.94
C GLN A 134 29.44 -4.08 5.97
N ALA A 135 30.10 -5.24 5.99
CA ALA A 135 31.56 -5.33 5.96
C ALA A 135 32.17 -4.77 4.65
N LEU A 136 31.43 -4.85 3.54
CA LEU A 136 31.79 -4.26 2.25
C LEU A 136 31.42 -2.78 2.12
N GLY A 137 30.77 -2.19 3.13
CA GLY A 137 30.36 -0.79 3.11
C GLY A 137 29.14 -0.48 2.24
N VAL A 138 28.41 -1.49 1.77
CA VAL A 138 27.21 -1.34 0.93
C VAL A 138 26.06 -0.78 1.78
N ALA A 139 25.45 0.32 1.33
CA ALA A 139 24.33 0.94 2.02
C ALA A 139 23.02 0.15 1.79
N SER A 140 22.82 -0.99 2.46
CA SER A 140 21.61 -1.81 2.33
C SER A 140 20.43 -1.33 3.18
N ALA A 141 19.20 -1.61 2.74
CA ALA A 141 18.01 -1.42 3.55
C ALA A 141 17.85 -2.53 4.62
N HIS A 142 17.29 -2.17 5.78
CA HIS A 142 17.06 -3.09 6.91
C HIS A 142 15.59 -3.12 7.38
N ASN A 143 14.69 -2.50 6.62
CA ASN A 143 13.29 -2.30 6.98
C ASN A 143 12.38 -3.50 6.64
N TYR A 144 12.92 -4.58 6.07
CA TYR A 144 12.16 -5.81 5.80
C TYR A 144 11.69 -6.52 7.08
N ASP A 145 12.31 -6.19 8.23
CA ASP A 145 11.89 -6.62 9.57
C ASP A 145 11.06 -5.56 10.32
N ALA A 146 10.83 -4.38 9.73
CA ALA A 146 10.02 -3.33 10.36
C ALA A 146 8.57 -3.79 10.56
N ILE A 147 7.86 -3.12 11.47
CA ILE A 147 6.44 -3.42 11.71
C ILE A 147 5.65 -3.10 10.44
N THR A 148 4.91 -4.08 9.95
CA THR A 148 3.85 -3.88 8.96
C THR A 148 2.51 -4.05 9.64
N ASP A 149 1.47 -3.50 9.04
CA ASP A 149 0.13 -3.65 9.55
C ASP A 149 -0.87 -4.12 8.51
N THR A 150 -1.97 -4.66 9.02
CA THR A 150 -3.18 -4.94 8.27
C THR A 150 -4.34 -4.42 9.07
N LEU A 151 -5.22 -3.67 8.40
CA LEU A 151 -6.44 -3.18 8.99
C LEU A 151 -7.62 -3.97 8.45
N ARG A 152 -8.53 -4.39 9.33
CA ARG A 152 -9.77 -5.08 8.95
C ARG A 152 -10.95 -4.57 9.77
N ALA A 153 -12.15 -4.81 9.26
CA ALA A 153 -13.38 -4.59 10.01
C ALA A 153 -13.45 -5.57 11.19
N GLY A 154 -13.54 -5.02 12.40
CA GLY A 154 -13.83 -5.73 13.63
C GLY A 154 -15.32 -5.71 13.96
N PRO A 155 -15.68 -6.04 15.23
CA PRO A 155 -17.07 -5.99 15.69
C PRO A 155 -17.72 -4.63 15.42
N GLY A 156 -18.93 -4.63 14.85
CA GLY A 156 -19.65 -3.40 14.50
C GLY A 156 -18.95 -2.55 13.42
N GLY A 157 -18.07 -3.14 12.62
CA GLY A 157 -17.31 -2.45 11.57
C GLY A 157 -16.14 -1.60 12.08
N GLN A 158 -15.86 -1.62 13.39
CA GLN A 158 -14.80 -0.80 13.98
C GLN A 158 -13.41 -1.25 13.51
N PRO A 159 -12.43 -0.34 13.40
CA PRO A 159 -11.10 -0.70 12.91
C PRO A 159 -10.37 -1.65 13.86
N LEU A 160 -9.92 -2.78 13.33
CA LEU A 160 -9.10 -3.76 14.04
C LEU A 160 -7.70 -3.80 13.41
N LEU A 161 -6.73 -3.25 14.13
CA LEU A 161 -5.34 -3.11 13.66
C LEU A 161 -4.52 -4.33 14.07
N GLU A 162 -4.02 -5.06 13.08
CA GLU A 162 -3.07 -6.14 13.26
C GLU A 162 -1.66 -5.68 12.91
N LEU A 163 -0.73 -5.81 13.86
CA LEU A 163 0.69 -5.52 13.66
C LEU A 163 1.48 -6.82 13.48
N ARG A 164 2.45 -6.81 12.56
CA ARG A 164 3.30 -7.96 12.25
C ARG A 164 4.74 -7.53 12.08
N THR A 165 5.66 -8.44 12.37
CA THR A 165 7.09 -8.31 12.05
C THR A 165 7.63 -9.69 11.70
N THR A 166 8.71 -9.74 10.92
CA THR A 166 9.48 -10.96 10.69
C THR A 166 10.72 -11.06 11.59
N ALA A 167 10.98 -10.05 12.43
CA ALA A 167 12.12 -10.04 13.35
C ALA A 167 12.00 -11.21 14.36
N PRO A 168 12.98 -12.13 14.44
CA PRO A 168 12.82 -13.42 15.10
C PRO A 168 12.73 -13.35 16.62
N THR A 169 13.35 -12.34 17.24
CA THR A 169 13.45 -12.20 18.70
C THR A 169 12.91 -10.87 19.21
N ALA A 170 12.37 -10.03 18.32
CA ALA A 170 11.90 -8.72 18.70
C ALA A 170 10.45 -8.77 19.20
N GLU A 171 10.16 -7.98 20.23
CA GLU A 171 8.83 -7.78 20.73
C GLU A 171 8.27 -6.45 20.21
N ILE A 172 7.01 -6.44 19.82
CA ILE A 172 6.30 -5.21 19.49
C ILE A 172 5.72 -4.65 20.78
N HIS A 173 6.09 -3.43 21.14
CA HIS A 173 5.47 -2.66 22.22
C HIS A 173 4.76 -1.45 21.64
N TYR A 174 3.63 -1.06 22.23
CA TYR A 174 2.78 -0.03 21.66
C TYR A 174 2.14 0.90 22.69
N THR A 175 1.63 2.02 22.20
CA THR A 175 0.71 2.93 22.88
C THR A 175 -0.42 3.32 21.92
N THR A 176 -1.56 3.76 22.48
CA THR A 176 -2.72 4.23 21.71
C THR A 176 -3.05 5.71 21.98
N ASN A 177 -2.24 6.35 22.83
CA ASN A 177 -2.40 7.75 23.25
C ASN A 177 -1.39 8.68 22.56
N GLY A 178 -0.67 8.20 21.55
CA GLY A 178 0.34 8.97 20.81
C GLY A 178 1.67 9.20 21.50
N GLN A 179 1.92 8.60 22.68
CA GLN A 179 3.24 8.62 23.32
C GLN A 179 4.18 7.59 22.70
N ASP A 180 5.49 7.83 22.72
CA ASP A 180 6.44 6.83 22.21
C ASP A 180 6.50 5.62 23.16
N PRO A 181 6.34 4.38 22.66
CA PRO A 181 6.50 3.20 23.49
C PRO A 181 7.96 3.00 23.88
N ASN A 182 8.16 2.43 25.06
CA ASN A 182 9.43 1.88 25.52
C ASN A 182 9.28 0.37 25.80
N ALA A 183 10.38 -0.30 26.17
CA ALA A 183 10.39 -1.74 26.43
C ALA A 183 9.48 -2.20 27.60
N HIS A 184 8.99 -1.26 28.42
CA HIS A 184 8.03 -1.53 29.50
C HIS A 184 6.58 -1.18 29.13
N SER A 185 6.36 -0.60 27.94
CA SER A 185 5.00 -0.37 27.43
C SER A 185 4.29 -1.71 27.16
N PRO A 186 2.95 -1.74 27.05
CA PRO A 186 2.23 -2.97 26.76
C PRO A 186 2.76 -3.68 25.52
N ARG A 187 3.01 -5.00 25.68
CA ARG A 187 3.41 -5.87 24.57
C ARG A 187 2.19 -6.16 23.69
N TYR A 188 2.38 -6.05 22.38
CA TYR A 188 1.38 -6.45 21.40
C TYR A 188 1.32 -7.98 21.31
N GLN A 189 0.13 -8.53 21.51
CA GLN A 189 -0.14 -9.97 21.47
C GLN A 189 -1.35 -10.30 20.59
N THR A 190 -2.34 -9.41 20.56
CA THR A 190 -3.58 -9.55 19.80
C THR A 190 -3.91 -8.26 19.06
N PRO A 191 -4.68 -8.33 17.96
CA PRO A 191 -5.09 -7.15 17.21
C PRO A 191 -5.79 -6.10 18.08
N LEU A 192 -5.49 -4.83 17.81
CA LEU A 192 -5.98 -3.69 18.59
C LEU A 192 -7.32 -3.21 18.04
N LEU A 193 -8.37 -3.25 18.85
CA LEU A 193 -9.66 -2.64 18.51
C LEU A 193 -9.58 -1.13 18.75
N LEU A 194 -9.76 -0.35 17.70
CA LEU A 194 -9.58 1.10 17.73
C LEU A 194 -10.95 1.78 17.66
N ALA A 195 -11.68 1.73 18.76
CA ALA A 195 -13.03 2.30 18.85
C ALA A 195 -13.05 3.84 19.00
N ARG A 196 -11.90 4.47 19.24
CA ARG A 196 -11.76 5.92 19.43
C ARG A 196 -10.64 6.46 18.55
N SER A 197 -10.77 7.72 18.16
CA SER A 197 -9.72 8.45 17.47
C SER A 197 -8.46 8.55 18.33
N GLY A 198 -7.29 8.54 17.68
CA GLY A 198 -6.00 8.62 18.36
C GLY A 198 -4.86 8.20 17.47
N VAL A 199 -3.66 8.19 18.05
CA VAL A 199 -2.44 7.76 17.38
C VAL A 199 -1.97 6.46 18.02
N VAL A 200 -1.91 5.40 17.22
CA VAL A 200 -1.18 4.19 17.59
C VAL A 200 0.28 4.38 17.26
N LYS A 201 1.14 4.24 18.26
CA LYS A 201 2.59 4.16 18.06
C LYS A 201 3.10 2.80 18.50
N ALA A 202 3.98 2.21 17.72
CA ALA A 202 4.57 0.91 18.04
C ALA A 202 6.06 0.87 17.68
N ALA A 203 6.83 0.09 18.43
CA ALA A 203 8.26 -0.09 18.16
C ALA A 203 8.69 -1.53 18.47
N LEU A 204 9.73 -1.98 17.74
CA LEU A 204 10.36 -3.28 17.93
C LEU A 204 11.50 -3.17 18.93
N PHE A 205 11.46 -4.04 19.94
CA PHE A 205 12.46 -4.11 21.00
C PHE A 205 13.14 -5.48 21.04
N VAL A 206 14.48 -5.48 21.13
CA VAL A 206 15.25 -6.66 21.53
C VAL A 206 15.89 -6.32 22.88
N GLY A 207 15.38 -6.94 23.94
CA GLY A 207 15.63 -6.45 25.31
C GLY A 207 15.07 -5.04 25.47
N GLN A 208 15.92 -4.08 25.87
CA GLN A 208 15.52 -2.67 26.02
C GLN A 208 15.82 -1.81 24.78
N ALA A 209 16.54 -2.34 23.80
CA ALA A 209 16.97 -1.57 22.63
C ALA A 209 15.90 -1.57 21.53
N ARG A 210 15.52 -0.37 21.06
CA ARG A 210 14.70 -0.22 19.86
C ARG A 210 15.53 -0.53 18.62
N THR A 211 15.07 -1.44 17.76
CA THR A 211 15.84 -1.95 16.62
C THR A 211 15.39 -1.42 15.25
N GLN A 212 14.24 -0.77 15.17
CA GLN A 212 13.64 -0.24 13.94
C GLN A 212 13.03 1.16 14.17
N PRO A 213 12.76 1.92 13.10
CA PRO A 213 12.02 3.17 13.20
C PRO A 213 10.65 3.00 13.88
N LEU A 214 10.15 4.09 14.44
CA LEU A 214 8.85 4.12 15.12
C LEU A 214 7.71 3.95 14.10
N TYR A 215 6.86 2.95 14.31
CA TYR A 215 5.59 2.83 13.62
C TYR A 215 4.60 3.86 14.17
N THR A 216 3.92 4.59 13.29
CA THR A 216 2.91 5.58 13.68
C THR A 216 1.70 5.48 12.75
N ARG A 217 0.51 5.41 13.32
CA ARG A 217 -0.76 5.37 12.58
C ARG A 217 -1.81 6.22 13.29
N GLN A 218 -2.36 7.20 12.57
CA GLN A 218 -3.48 8.01 13.00
C GLN A 218 -4.80 7.31 12.66
N PHE A 219 -5.77 7.40 13.57
CA PHE A 219 -7.16 7.00 13.36
C PHE A 219 -8.10 8.13 13.74
N ASP A 220 -9.03 8.45 12.86
CA ASP A 220 -10.03 9.50 13.02
C ASP A 220 -11.44 8.88 12.94
N ASN A 221 -11.90 8.34 14.06
CA ASN A 221 -13.22 7.74 14.17
C ASN A 221 -14.31 8.82 14.26
N ASN A 222 -15.39 8.61 13.52
CA ASN A 222 -16.57 9.49 13.49
C ASN A 222 -17.83 8.64 13.21
N MET A 223 -18.98 9.29 12.97
CA MET A 223 -20.27 8.62 12.79
C MET A 223 -20.29 7.68 11.56
N ALA A 224 -19.46 7.94 10.55
CA ALA A 224 -19.31 7.10 9.37
C ALA A 224 -18.41 5.87 9.61
N THR A 225 -17.61 5.85 10.67
CA THR A 225 -16.61 4.78 10.86
C THR A 225 -17.27 3.41 11.03
N GLY A 226 -16.86 2.46 10.19
CA GLY A 226 -17.40 1.10 10.16
C GLY A 226 -18.77 0.97 9.51
N LYS A 227 -19.34 2.05 8.98
CA LYS A 227 -20.63 2.03 8.29
C LYS A 227 -20.49 1.46 6.88
N PRO A 228 -21.53 0.75 6.39
CA PRO A 228 -21.54 0.24 5.03
C PRO A 228 -21.59 1.39 4.01
N VAL A 229 -20.93 1.16 2.87
CA VAL A 229 -20.94 2.05 1.72
C VAL A 229 -21.31 1.23 0.48
N ALA A 230 -22.27 1.72 -0.29
CA ALA A 230 -22.59 1.23 -1.62
C ALA A 230 -22.02 2.20 -2.66
N LEU A 231 -21.52 1.66 -3.78
CA LEU A 231 -21.10 2.45 -4.92
C LEU A 231 -21.99 2.13 -6.12
N ALA A 232 -22.50 3.16 -6.80
CA ALA A 232 -23.19 2.96 -8.07
C ALA A 232 -22.21 2.59 -9.20
N ASN A 233 -20.98 3.10 -9.12
CA ASN A 233 -19.90 2.82 -10.06
C ASN A 233 -18.69 2.18 -9.33
N PRO A 234 -18.12 1.08 -9.83
CA PRO A 234 -16.94 0.49 -9.20
C PRO A 234 -15.68 1.34 -9.44
N PRO A 235 -14.71 1.36 -8.50
CA PRO A 235 -13.41 1.95 -8.75
C PRO A 235 -12.65 1.15 -9.82
N ALA A 236 -11.69 1.80 -10.48
CA ALA A 236 -10.99 1.24 -11.64
C ALA A 236 -9.46 1.19 -11.47
N GLY A 237 -8.84 0.27 -12.19
CA GLY A 237 -7.38 0.20 -12.33
C GLY A 237 -6.65 -0.15 -11.03
N ASN A 238 -5.49 0.47 -10.83
CA ASN A 238 -4.59 0.19 -9.69
C ASN A 238 -5.06 0.79 -8.36
N PHE A 239 -6.11 1.60 -8.40
CA PHE A 239 -6.70 2.28 -7.24
C PHE A 239 -8.13 1.77 -6.99
N ALA A 240 -8.33 0.47 -7.17
CA ALA A 240 -9.55 -0.23 -6.79
C ALA A 240 -9.25 -1.17 -5.60
N PRO A 241 -9.27 -0.67 -4.35
CA PRO A 241 -9.06 -1.51 -3.18
C PRO A 241 -10.06 -2.66 -3.11
N ALA A 242 -9.63 -3.79 -2.56
CA ALA A 242 -10.45 -4.99 -2.46
C ALA A 242 -11.70 -4.85 -1.57
N SER A 243 -11.76 -3.80 -0.73
CA SER A 243 -12.86 -3.59 0.21
C SER A 243 -13.28 -2.13 0.25
N LEU A 244 -14.57 -1.87 0.05
CA LEU A 244 -15.18 -0.55 0.20
C LEU A 244 -15.11 -0.01 1.63
N TRP A 245 -14.87 -0.88 2.62
CA TRP A 245 -14.67 -0.48 4.02
C TRP A 245 -13.50 0.51 4.18
N GLY A 246 -12.57 0.56 3.22
CA GLY A 246 -11.53 1.59 3.17
C GLY A 246 -12.07 3.04 3.16
N LEU A 247 -13.30 3.27 2.67
CA LEU A 247 -13.95 4.59 2.71
C LEU A 247 -14.40 4.98 4.13
N THR A 248 -14.55 4.02 5.03
CA THR A 248 -15.09 4.20 6.38
C THR A 248 -14.23 3.57 7.48
N ASN A 249 -12.96 3.28 7.21
CA ASN A 249 -12.07 2.58 8.14
C ASN A 249 -11.37 3.51 9.17
N GLY A 250 -11.65 4.81 9.13
CA GLY A 250 -11.06 5.79 10.03
C GLY A 250 -9.58 6.14 9.74
N VAL A 251 -9.02 5.72 8.60
CA VAL A 251 -7.65 6.02 8.20
C VAL A 251 -7.63 6.88 6.94
N ALA A 252 -6.92 8.01 7.00
CA ALA A 252 -6.69 8.84 5.83
C ALA A 252 -5.54 8.31 4.97
N GLY A 253 -5.66 8.47 3.65
CA GLY A 253 -4.56 8.19 2.73
C GLY A 253 -3.40 9.19 2.83
N SER A 254 -2.22 8.71 2.50
CA SER A 254 -0.96 9.45 2.54
C SER A 254 -0.60 10.05 1.17
N PRO A 255 0.32 11.03 1.13
CA PRO A 255 0.87 11.56 -0.12
C PRO A 255 1.59 10.53 -0.99
N ARG A 256 1.92 9.34 -0.47
CA ARG A 256 2.58 8.27 -1.26
C ARG A 256 1.61 7.42 -2.06
N TYR A 257 0.30 7.55 -1.80
CA TYR A 257 -0.82 6.95 -2.55
C TYR A 257 -0.81 5.42 -2.75
N ASN A 258 0.16 4.72 -2.17
CA ASN A 258 0.45 3.30 -2.29
C ASN A 258 0.12 2.52 -1.00
N ASP A 259 -0.65 3.13 -0.11
CA ASP A 259 -1.05 2.64 1.22
C ASP A 259 -2.41 1.92 1.22
N GLY A 260 -3.05 1.82 0.04
CA GLY A 260 -4.35 1.18 -0.13
C GLY A 260 -5.52 1.98 0.42
N GLN A 261 -5.34 3.27 0.74
CA GLN A 261 -6.38 4.14 1.30
C GLN A 261 -7.04 5.07 0.25
N TRP A 262 -6.71 4.89 -1.03
CA TRP A 262 -7.23 5.71 -2.12
C TRP A 262 -8.06 4.87 -3.08
N PHE A 263 -9.19 5.44 -3.51
CA PHE A 263 -10.10 4.87 -4.51
C PHE A 263 -10.05 5.76 -5.75
N GLY A 264 -9.74 5.17 -6.90
CA GLY A 264 -9.63 5.86 -8.18
C GLY A 264 -10.74 5.45 -9.13
N PHE A 265 -11.22 6.43 -9.89
CA PHE A 265 -12.31 6.30 -10.84
C PHE A 265 -11.85 6.86 -12.19
N SER A 266 -12.28 6.23 -13.28
CA SER A 266 -11.88 6.64 -14.63
C SER A 266 -13.02 6.36 -15.59
N GLY A 267 -13.54 7.42 -16.21
CA GLY A 267 -14.67 7.35 -17.14
C GLY A 267 -16.06 7.32 -16.48
N THR A 268 -16.12 7.18 -15.16
CA THR A 268 -17.34 7.25 -14.35
C THR A 268 -17.10 8.05 -13.08
N ASP A 269 -18.17 8.58 -12.49
CA ASP A 269 -18.10 9.36 -11.25
C ASP A 269 -18.03 8.44 -10.03
N LEU A 270 -17.40 8.93 -8.96
CA LEU A 270 -17.64 8.41 -7.62
C LEU A 270 -19.06 8.79 -7.22
N ASP A 271 -19.94 7.80 -7.18
CA ASP A 271 -21.29 7.91 -6.63
C ASP A 271 -21.41 6.89 -5.49
N ALA A 272 -21.45 7.41 -4.27
CA ALA A 272 -21.32 6.64 -3.04
C ALA A 272 -22.42 6.98 -2.05
N THR A 273 -23.12 5.96 -1.57
CA THR A 273 -24.12 6.07 -0.50
C THR A 273 -23.56 5.44 0.77
N LEU A 274 -23.42 6.24 1.83
CA LEU A 274 -23.07 5.76 3.16
C LEU A 274 -24.34 5.67 4.01
N ASP A 275 -24.57 4.50 4.61
CA ASP A 275 -25.73 4.27 5.47
C ASP A 275 -25.33 4.34 6.96
N LEU A 276 -25.84 5.34 7.68
CA LEU A 276 -25.60 5.55 9.10
C LEU A 276 -26.33 4.51 9.98
N GLY A 277 -27.29 3.78 9.42
CA GLY A 277 -28.07 2.69 10.03
C GLY A 277 -29.34 3.14 10.76
N ALA A 278 -29.46 4.42 11.06
CA ALA A 278 -30.66 5.07 11.61
C ALA A 278 -30.54 6.57 11.39
N PRO A 279 -31.65 7.34 11.40
CA PRO A 279 -31.61 8.79 11.33
C PRO A 279 -30.68 9.37 12.41
N GLN A 280 -29.69 10.15 12.01
CA GLN A 280 -28.75 10.84 12.89
C GLN A 280 -28.68 12.32 12.52
N ARG A 281 -28.55 13.16 13.54
CA ARG A 281 -28.28 14.58 13.34
C ARG A 281 -26.81 14.80 13.03
N ILE A 282 -26.49 15.29 11.84
CA ILE A 282 -25.13 15.60 11.41
C ILE A 282 -24.96 17.09 11.11
N SER A 283 -23.72 17.58 11.16
CA SER A 283 -23.38 18.99 10.86
C SER A 283 -22.04 19.17 10.15
N THR A 284 -21.33 18.08 9.90
CA THR A 284 -20.04 18.11 9.20
C THR A 284 -19.90 16.88 8.31
N LEU A 285 -19.46 17.09 7.08
CA LEU A 285 -19.16 16.06 6.09
C LEU A 285 -17.77 16.30 5.52
N GLY A 286 -17.08 15.26 5.07
CA GLY A 286 -15.76 15.44 4.51
C GLY A 286 -15.19 14.23 3.80
N THR A 287 -14.26 14.52 2.90
CA THR A 287 -13.45 13.54 2.19
C THR A 287 -12.09 14.16 1.86
N ASN A 288 -11.15 13.37 1.37
CA ASN A 288 -9.88 13.86 0.83
C ASN A 288 -9.83 13.53 -0.67
N ILE A 289 -9.41 14.50 -1.49
CA ILE A 289 -9.18 14.32 -2.92
C ILE A 289 -7.69 14.38 -3.20
N LEU A 290 -7.12 13.34 -3.80
CA LEU A 290 -5.72 13.31 -4.19
C LEU A 290 -5.54 13.75 -5.65
N CYS A 291 -4.60 14.66 -5.90
CA CYS A 291 -4.26 15.14 -7.23
C CYS A 291 -2.75 15.04 -7.46
N TYR A 292 -2.35 14.33 -8.50
CA TYR A 292 -0.97 14.25 -8.99
C TYR A 292 -0.99 14.11 -10.50
N HIS A 293 -0.87 15.24 -11.21
CA HIS A 293 -1.00 15.25 -12.67
C HIS A 293 0.05 14.39 -13.38
N TRP A 294 1.25 14.28 -12.81
CA TRP A 294 2.32 13.40 -13.32
C TRP A 294 1.97 11.90 -13.22
N GLN A 295 1.11 11.52 -12.26
CA GLN A 295 0.52 10.18 -12.15
C GLN A 295 -0.87 10.09 -12.83
N LYS A 296 -1.25 11.11 -13.60
CA LYS A 296 -2.57 11.22 -14.25
C LYS A 296 -3.75 11.16 -13.28
N MET A 297 -3.54 11.57 -12.03
CA MET A 297 -4.58 11.71 -11.02
C MET A 297 -5.09 13.15 -11.03
N TRP A 298 -6.32 13.34 -11.49
CA TRP A 298 -6.98 14.64 -11.59
C TRP A 298 -8.09 14.76 -10.54
N ALA A 299 -8.34 15.98 -10.08
CA ALA A 299 -9.52 16.28 -9.27
C ALA A 299 -10.81 16.02 -10.06
N PRO A 300 -11.93 15.72 -9.38
CA PRO A 300 -13.23 15.78 -10.04
C PRO A 300 -13.53 17.23 -10.44
N THR A 301 -14.35 17.40 -11.46
CA THR A 301 -14.87 18.73 -11.86
C THR A 301 -15.80 19.31 -10.80
N GLU A 302 -16.45 18.45 -10.04
CA GLU A 302 -17.38 18.80 -8.98
C GLU A 302 -17.42 17.73 -7.88
N LEU A 303 -17.56 18.17 -6.63
CA LEU A 303 -17.94 17.33 -5.49
C LEU A 303 -19.24 17.88 -4.91
N VAL A 304 -20.22 17.00 -4.73
CA VAL A 304 -21.49 17.28 -4.05
C VAL A 304 -21.61 16.36 -2.85
N PHE A 305 -22.06 16.90 -1.71
CA PHE A 305 -22.60 16.08 -0.63
C PHE A 305 -24.10 16.27 -0.53
N SER A 306 -24.82 15.15 -0.45
CA SER A 306 -26.27 15.12 -0.30
C SER A 306 -26.64 14.24 0.90
N VAL A 307 -27.77 14.54 1.53
CA VAL A 307 -28.27 13.81 2.72
C VAL A 307 -29.70 13.36 2.50
N SER A 308 -30.12 12.28 3.16
CA SER A 308 -31.47 11.73 3.07
C SER A 308 -31.84 11.04 4.38
N ALA A 309 -33.04 11.31 4.91
CA ALA A 309 -33.55 10.62 6.10
C ALA A 309 -34.42 9.39 5.75
N ASP A 310 -34.86 9.28 4.50
CA ASP A 310 -35.71 8.17 4.00
C ASP A 310 -34.94 7.20 3.09
N GLY A 311 -33.69 7.51 2.74
CA GLY A 311 -32.84 6.74 1.83
C GLY A 311 -33.24 6.85 0.36
N VAL A 312 -34.24 7.67 0.02
CA VAL A 312 -34.84 7.79 -1.33
C VAL A 312 -34.71 9.22 -1.84
N THR A 313 -35.09 10.20 -1.05
CA THR A 313 -35.06 11.62 -1.40
C THR A 313 -33.80 12.25 -0.84
N TYR A 314 -32.90 12.69 -1.72
CA TYR A 314 -31.64 13.32 -1.33
C TYR A 314 -31.69 14.83 -1.54
N GLN A 315 -31.16 15.57 -0.56
CA GLN A 315 -30.98 17.02 -0.62
C GLN A 315 -29.48 17.35 -0.64
N ASP A 316 -29.05 18.13 -1.64
CA ASP A 316 -27.71 18.69 -1.69
C ASP A 316 -27.50 19.68 -0.52
N VAL A 317 -26.43 19.47 0.25
CA VAL A 317 -26.06 20.32 1.39
C VAL A 317 -24.69 20.98 1.23
N TYR A 318 -23.90 20.55 0.24
CA TYR A 318 -22.60 21.12 -0.05
C TYR A 318 -22.18 20.88 -1.51
N ARG A 319 -21.46 21.84 -2.09
CA ARG A 319 -20.90 21.76 -3.45
C ARG A 319 -19.54 22.47 -3.52
N GLN A 320 -18.58 21.85 -4.20
CA GLN A 320 -17.24 22.41 -4.44
C GLN A 320 -16.74 22.02 -5.84
N THR A 321 -16.14 22.97 -6.56
CA THR A 321 -15.60 22.78 -7.92
C THR A 321 -14.11 23.12 -8.07
N SER A 322 -13.44 23.44 -6.95
CA SER A 322 -12.03 23.85 -6.96
C SER A 322 -11.19 22.97 -6.03
N PHE A 323 -10.09 22.42 -6.55
CA PHE A 323 -9.13 21.57 -5.83
C PHE A 323 -7.70 21.96 -6.22
N PRO A 324 -7.19 23.09 -5.69
CA PRO A 324 -6.01 23.75 -6.23
C PRO A 324 -4.69 23.06 -5.88
N VAL A 325 -4.68 22.11 -4.94
CA VAL A 325 -3.45 21.48 -4.46
C VAL A 325 -3.09 20.31 -5.36
N ASN A 326 -1.89 20.35 -5.97
CA ASN A 326 -1.25 19.17 -6.56
C ASN A 326 -0.71 18.27 -5.43
N GLY A 327 -1.64 17.62 -4.74
CA GLY A 327 -1.46 16.77 -3.57
C GLY A 327 -2.81 16.44 -2.96
N ILE A 328 -2.88 16.37 -1.63
CA ILE A 328 -4.13 16.10 -0.92
C ILE A 328 -4.92 17.40 -0.73
N ASN A 329 -6.16 17.41 -1.21
CA ASN A 329 -7.16 18.47 -0.99
C ASN A 329 -8.16 17.97 0.06
N PRO A 330 -8.03 18.37 1.34
CA PRO A 330 -9.01 18.02 2.37
C PRO A 330 -10.29 18.85 2.19
N VAL A 331 -11.43 18.18 2.10
CA VAL A 331 -12.76 18.81 2.08
C VAL A 331 -13.43 18.56 3.43
N ARG A 332 -13.79 19.63 4.14
CA ARG A 332 -14.48 19.59 5.44
C ARG A 332 -15.64 20.59 5.41
N ALA A 333 -16.80 20.13 4.96
CA ALA A 333 -18.00 20.93 4.81
C ALA A 333 -18.71 21.07 6.17
N SER A 334 -18.90 22.31 6.64
CA SER A 334 -19.81 22.62 7.74
C SER A 334 -21.18 22.93 7.15
N ILE A 335 -22.21 22.23 7.62
CA ILE A 335 -23.60 22.37 7.12
C ILE A 335 -24.54 22.72 8.27
N ALA A 336 -25.69 23.30 7.95
CA ALA A 336 -26.76 23.45 8.93
C ALA A 336 -27.13 22.06 9.48
N PRO A 337 -27.30 21.89 10.81
CA PRO A 337 -27.60 20.59 11.38
C PRO A 337 -28.87 19.98 10.76
N VAL A 338 -28.76 18.78 10.19
CA VAL A 338 -29.81 18.11 9.42
C VAL A 338 -29.91 16.64 9.84
N GLN A 339 -31.08 16.04 9.68
CA GLN A 339 -31.28 14.60 9.85
C GLN A 339 -30.86 13.90 8.55
N ALA A 340 -29.99 12.92 8.68
CA ALA A 340 -29.46 12.08 7.61
C ALA A 340 -29.48 10.61 8.02
#